data_AF-A0A4U3AY77-F1
#
_entry.id   AF-A0A4U3AY77-F1
#
_cell.length_a   1.000
_cell.length_b   1.000
_cell.length_c   1.000
_cell.angle_alpha   90.00
_cell.angle_beta   90.00
_cell.angle_gamma   90.00
#
_symmetry.space_group_name_H-M   'P 1'
#
loop_
_entity.id
_entity.type
_entity.pdbx_description
1 polymer ?
#
loop_
_entity_poly.entity_id
_entity_poly.type
_entity_poly.pdbx_seq_one_letter_code
_entity_poly.pdbx_strand_id
1 'polypeptide(L)'
;LGDLSQAIYDYQGIEDWGAFKEVFQETGYYELTRSYRSTKEIIEFANEIIKNAEIPVGLATPVFRSGEDVKVIHAKDQFNEIMKTLKHLQNEDVKTIAVIGRTDDECRDIYEKLTKAGLAVNVIEADQSKYEGGISVVPVYLAKGLEFDAVLLIDVDEE
;
A
#
# COMPACT_ATOMS: atom_id res chain seq x y z
N LEU A 1 8.20 17.76 7.61
CA LEU A 1 8.44 16.78 6.51
C LEU A 1 7.14 16.02 6.32
N GLY A 2 6.73 15.77 5.08
CA GLY A 2 5.49 15.08 4.77
C GLY A 2 5.28 14.97 3.26
N ASP A 3 4.19 14.33 2.87
CA ASP A 3 3.76 14.16 1.48
C ASP A 3 2.24 14.34 1.43
N LEU A 4 1.78 15.32 0.66
CA LEU A 4 0.35 15.65 0.54
C LEU A 4 -0.43 14.54 -0.17
N SER A 5 0.23 13.79 -1.06
CA SER A 5 -0.39 12.67 -1.78
C SER A 5 -0.61 11.43 -0.91
N GLN A 6 -0.11 11.44 0.34
CA GLN A 6 -0.27 10.36 1.32
C GLN A 6 -1.27 10.72 2.43
N ALA A 7 -2.04 11.79 2.27
CA ALA A 7 -3.17 12.08 3.14
C ALA A 7 -4.25 11.00 2.94
N ILE A 8 -4.60 10.29 4.01
CA ILE A 8 -5.63 9.23 4.00
C ILE A 8 -6.91 9.65 4.73
N TYR A 9 -6.91 10.86 5.29
CA TYR A 9 -8.05 11.46 5.99
C TYR A 9 -8.22 12.88 5.45
N ASP A 10 -9.24 13.09 4.61
CA ASP A 10 -9.47 14.37 3.93
C ASP A 10 -9.69 15.54 4.91
N TYR A 11 -10.20 15.25 6.10
CA TYR A 11 -10.48 16.25 7.14
C TYR A 11 -9.28 16.56 8.05
N GLN A 12 -8.12 15.91 7.84
CA GLN A 12 -6.92 16.11 8.65
C GLN A 12 -5.71 16.45 7.78
N GLY A 13 -5.14 17.63 7.99
CA GLY A 13 -3.86 18.02 7.42
C GLY A 13 -3.91 19.38 6.76
N ILE A 14 -2.96 19.59 5.85
CA ILE A 14 -2.90 20.75 4.96
C ILE A 14 -3.11 20.23 3.53
N GLU A 15 -3.76 21.02 2.69
CA GLU A 15 -3.92 20.73 1.27
C GLU A 15 -2.83 21.42 0.42
N ASP A 16 -2.17 22.42 1.00
CA ASP A 16 -1.15 23.23 0.35
C ASP A 16 0.00 23.53 1.32
N TRP A 17 1.23 23.27 0.85
CA TRP A 17 2.44 23.67 1.55
C TRP A 17 2.59 25.20 1.64
N GLY A 18 1.98 25.96 0.73
CA GLY A 18 1.94 27.42 0.77
C GLY A 18 1.31 27.94 2.07
N ALA A 19 0.11 27.48 2.39
CA ALA A 19 -0.58 27.82 3.64
C ALA A 19 0.27 27.48 4.89
N PHE A 20 1.03 26.39 4.85
CA PHE A 20 1.93 26.02 5.95
C PHE A 20 3.13 26.96 6.06
N LYS A 21 3.71 27.41 4.94
CA LYS A 21 4.85 28.34 4.92
C LYS A 21 4.48 29.70 5.51
N GLU A 22 3.28 30.20 5.27
CA GLU A 22 2.82 31.51 5.76
C GLU A 22 2.80 31.61 7.30
N VAL A 23 2.70 30.48 8.00
CA VAL A 23 2.73 30.43 9.47
C VAL A 23 4.14 30.73 10.03
N PHE A 24 5.19 30.61 9.20
CA PHE A 24 6.58 30.77 9.61
C PHE A 24 7.23 31.97 8.90
N GLN A 25 8.04 32.74 9.63
CA GLN A 25 8.59 34.01 9.13
C GLN A 25 9.70 33.82 8.07
N GLU A 26 10.61 32.87 8.28
CA GLU A 26 11.67 32.53 7.34
C GLU A 26 11.78 31.01 7.22
N THR A 27 11.53 30.46 6.02
CA THR A 27 11.55 29.01 5.79
C THR A 27 12.23 28.63 4.48
N GLY A 28 13.07 27.60 4.52
CA GLY A 28 13.50 26.86 3.34
C GLY A 28 12.52 25.75 2.99
N TYR A 29 12.21 25.58 1.71
CA TYR A 29 11.43 24.46 1.20
C TYR A 29 12.32 23.61 0.30
N TYR A 30 12.38 22.31 0.59
CA TYR A 30 13.15 21.35 -0.16
C TYR A 30 12.27 20.15 -0.45
N GLU A 31 12.20 19.79 -1.73
CA GLU A 31 11.43 18.64 -2.21
C GLU A 31 12.39 17.52 -2.59
N LEU A 32 12.10 16.31 -2.09
CA LEU A 32 12.86 15.11 -2.39
C LEU A 32 12.01 14.22 -3.28
N THR A 33 12.34 14.18 -4.58
CA THR A 33 11.55 13.44 -5.56
C THR A 33 12.05 12.02 -5.79
N ARG A 34 13.27 11.66 -5.37
CA ARG A 34 13.85 10.34 -5.64
C ARG A 34 13.33 9.29 -4.66
N SER A 35 12.70 8.23 -5.18
CA SER A 35 12.25 7.10 -4.40
C SER A 35 13.19 5.89 -4.55
N TYR A 36 13.60 5.34 -3.40
CA TYR A 36 14.51 4.19 -3.29
C TYR A 36 13.82 2.97 -2.66
N ARG A 37 12.56 3.12 -2.20
CA ARG A 37 11.86 2.10 -1.40
C ARG A 37 11.28 0.98 -2.27
N SER A 38 10.67 1.36 -3.38
CA SER A 38 9.97 0.45 -4.29
C SER A 38 10.70 0.31 -5.63
N THR A 39 10.27 -0.66 -6.43
CA THR A 39 10.77 -0.83 -7.80
C THR A 39 10.26 0.29 -8.70
N LYS A 40 10.94 0.48 -9.83
CA LYS A 40 10.55 1.43 -10.87
C LYS A 40 9.09 1.23 -11.30
N GLU A 41 8.69 -0.01 -11.53
CA GLU A 41 7.39 -0.41 -12.04
C GLU A 41 6.26 -0.03 -11.06
N ILE A 42 6.47 -0.24 -9.75
CA ILE A 42 5.52 0.16 -8.70
C ILE A 42 5.40 1.68 -8.63
N ILE A 43 6.52 2.41 -8.70
CA ILE A 43 6.52 3.89 -8.61
C ILE A 43 5.83 4.49 -9.83
N GLU A 44 6.11 3.99 -11.03
CA GLU A 44 5.48 4.47 -12.26
C GLU A 44 3.96 4.20 -12.25
N PHE A 45 3.53 3.02 -11.80
CA PHE A 45 2.11 2.70 -11.65
C PHE A 45 1.40 3.62 -10.63
N ALA A 46 2.01 3.85 -9.47
CA ALA A 46 1.47 4.76 -8.46
C ALA A 46 1.38 6.22 -8.96
N ASN A 47 2.37 6.67 -9.75
CA ASN A 47 2.34 8.00 -10.35
C ASN A 47 1.16 8.16 -11.33
N GLU A 48 0.80 7.13 -12.09
CA GLU A 48 -0.39 7.17 -12.96
C GLU A 48 -1.68 7.30 -12.15
N ILE A 49 -1.79 6.62 -11.00
CA ILE A 49 -2.93 6.77 -10.09
C ILE A 49 -3.01 8.22 -9.57
N ILE A 50 -1.90 8.79 -9.09
CA ILE A 50 -1.86 10.15 -8.56
C ILE A 50 -2.27 11.18 -9.63
N LYS A 51 -1.80 11.01 -10.89
CA LYS A 51 -2.18 11.87 -12.01
C LYS A 51 -3.69 11.82 -12.27
N ASN A 52 -4.27 10.63 -12.28
CA ASN A 52 -5.70 10.43 -12.53
C ASN A 52 -6.58 10.95 -11.38
N ALA A 53 -6.06 10.95 -10.15
CA ALA A 53 -6.71 11.53 -8.98
C ALA A 53 -6.61 13.07 -8.95
N GLU A 54 -5.93 13.69 -9.92
CA GLU A 54 -5.75 15.15 -10.04
C GLU A 54 -5.14 15.80 -8.78
N ILE A 55 -4.37 15.05 -8.00
CA ILE A 55 -3.74 15.56 -6.78
C ILE A 55 -2.59 16.50 -7.18
N PRO A 56 -2.57 17.77 -6.74
CA PRO A 56 -1.60 18.78 -7.18
C PRO A 56 -0.24 18.61 -6.47
N VAL A 57 0.42 17.48 -6.69
CA VAL A 57 1.72 17.13 -6.08
C VAL A 57 2.79 16.79 -7.11
N GLY A 58 4.06 16.91 -6.70
CA GLY A 58 5.19 16.38 -7.46
C GLY A 58 5.15 14.85 -7.51
N LEU A 59 5.51 14.28 -8.66
CA LEU A 59 5.57 12.84 -8.85
C LEU A 59 6.93 12.27 -8.42
N ALA A 60 6.92 11.05 -7.91
CA ALA A 60 8.15 10.37 -7.50
C ALA A 60 8.97 9.95 -8.73
N THR A 61 10.28 10.18 -8.67
CA THR A 61 11.25 9.69 -9.66
C THR A 61 11.88 8.39 -9.15
N PRO A 62 11.71 7.25 -9.85
CA PRO A 62 12.31 6.00 -9.43
C PRO A 62 13.83 6.01 -9.60
N VAL A 63 14.53 5.32 -8.71
CA VAL A 63 15.95 5.01 -8.86
C VAL A 63 16.10 3.61 -9.48
N PHE A 64 17.22 3.33 -10.16
CA PHE A 64 17.47 2.08 -10.91
C PHE A 64 17.41 0.82 -10.03
N ARG A 65 16.19 0.32 -9.82
CA ARG A 65 15.83 -0.97 -9.22
C ARG A 65 14.56 -1.43 -9.92
N SER A 66 14.69 -2.45 -10.76
CA SER A 66 13.56 -3.03 -11.51
C SER A 66 13.09 -4.31 -10.83
N GLY A 67 11.81 -4.63 -10.99
CA GLY A 67 11.20 -5.88 -10.55
C GLY A 67 10.07 -6.28 -11.49
N GLU A 68 9.09 -7.02 -10.97
CA GLU A 68 7.90 -7.36 -11.75
C GLU A 68 6.98 -6.16 -11.95
N ASP A 69 6.28 -6.15 -13.09
CA ASP A 69 5.19 -5.20 -13.34
C ASP A 69 4.06 -5.37 -12.33
N VAL A 70 3.39 -4.26 -12.00
CA VAL A 70 2.14 -4.29 -11.24
C VAL A 70 1.06 -4.96 -12.09
N LYS A 71 0.44 -6.02 -11.55
CA LYS A 71 -0.59 -6.80 -12.23
C LYS A 71 -1.97 -6.40 -11.72
N VAL A 72 -2.87 -6.07 -12.64
CA VAL A 72 -4.31 -5.89 -12.36
C VAL A 72 -5.04 -7.13 -12.86
N ILE A 73 -5.71 -7.85 -11.96
CA ILE A 73 -6.33 -9.14 -12.25
C ILE A 73 -7.83 -9.05 -12.02
N HIS A 74 -8.62 -9.19 -13.09
CA HIS A 74 -10.06 -9.37 -12.98
C HIS A 74 -10.36 -10.85 -12.79
N ALA A 75 -10.74 -11.24 -11.56
CA ALA A 75 -10.99 -12.62 -11.18
C ALA A 75 -12.48 -12.87 -11.00
N LYS A 76 -13.00 -13.96 -11.59
CA LYS A 76 -14.36 -14.46 -11.26
C LYS A 76 -14.44 -15.08 -9.88
N ASP A 77 -13.34 -15.74 -9.49
CA ASP A 77 -13.14 -16.29 -8.14
C ASP A 77 -11.87 -15.63 -7.58
N GLN A 78 -12.09 -14.51 -6.90
CA GLN A 78 -11.01 -13.70 -6.33
C GLN A 78 -10.19 -14.50 -5.31
N PHE A 79 -10.86 -15.29 -4.46
CA PHE A 79 -10.19 -16.07 -3.42
C PHE A 79 -9.22 -17.09 -4.03
N ASN A 80 -9.60 -17.76 -5.13
CA ASN A 80 -8.70 -18.70 -5.80
C ASN A 80 -7.46 -18.02 -6.41
N GLU A 81 -7.60 -16.82 -6.99
CA GLU A 81 -6.44 -16.08 -7.51
C GLU A 81 -5.55 -15.54 -6.38
N ILE A 82 -6.13 -15.10 -5.26
CA ILE A 82 -5.37 -14.74 -4.04
C ILE A 82 -4.55 -15.96 -3.58
N MET A 83 -5.18 -17.12 -3.40
CA MET A 83 -4.53 -18.36 -2.97
C MET A 83 -3.38 -18.78 -3.88
N LYS A 84 -3.58 -18.70 -5.20
CA LYS A 84 -2.56 -19.01 -6.20
C LYS A 84 -1.38 -18.05 -6.12
N THR A 85 -1.66 -16.76 -5.94
CA THR A 85 -0.63 -15.70 -5.85
C THR A 85 0.17 -15.83 -4.57
N LEU A 86 -0.49 -16.04 -3.42
CA LEU A 86 0.18 -16.25 -2.14
C LEU A 86 1.10 -17.47 -2.19
N LYS A 87 0.64 -18.60 -2.76
CA LYS A 87 1.49 -19.79 -2.94
C LYS A 87 2.70 -19.52 -3.84
N HIS A 88 2.50 -18.77 -4.92
CA HIS A 88 3.62 -18.39 -5.79
C HIS A 88 4.64 -17.54 -5.03
N LEU A 89 4.21 -16.52 -4.31
CA LEU A 89 5.10 -15.64 -3.53
C LEU A 89 5.82 -16.39 -2.39
N GLN A 90 5.15 -17.36 -1.75
CA GLN A 90 5.79 -18.22 -0.76
C GLN A 90 6.88 -19.10 -1.39
N ASN A 91 6.67 -19.60 -2.61
CA ASN A 91 7.69 -20.39 -3.32
C ASN A 91 8.89 -19.55 -3.78
N GLU A 92 8.71 -18.23 -3.94
CA GLU A 92 9.78 -17.26 -4.22
C GLU A 92 10.48 -16.75 -2.94
N ASP A 93 10.21 -17.36 -1.77
CA ASP A 93 10.77 -17.00 -0.47
C ASP A 93 10.54 -15.51 -0.08
N VAL A 94 9.43 -14.93 -0.52
CA VAL A 94 9.04 -13.56 -0.14
C VAL A 94 8.74 -13.53 1.36
N LYS A 95 9.47 -12.68 2.10
CA LYS A 95 9.45 -12.70 3.57
C LYS A 95 8.22 -12.05 4.15
N THR A 96 7.73 -10.98 3.53
CA THR A 96 6.66 -10.16 4.06
C THR A 96 5.61 -9.91 2.97
N ILE A 97 4.41 -10.46 3.15
CA ILE A 97 3.32 -10.38 2.16
C ILE A 97 2.10 -9.76 2.85
N ALA A 98 1.59 -8.66 2.32
CA ALA A 98 0.32 -8.09 2.77
C ALA A 98 -0.81 -8.41 1.81
N VAL A 99 -1.98 -8.73 2.36
CA VAL A 99 -3.27 -8.72 1.68
C VAL A 99 -4.04 -7.56 2.28
N ILE A 100 -4.24 -6.50 1.50
CA ILE A 100 -4.84 -5.25 1.97
C ILE A 100 -6.27 -5.14 1.46
N GLY A 101 -7.23 -5.08 2.38
CA GLY A 101 -8.64 -4.84 2.11
C GLY A 101 -9.09 -3.44 2.53
N ARG A 102 -10.32 -3.07 2.17
CA ARG A 102 -10.88 -1.74 2.45
C ARG A 102 -11.43 -1.66 3.87
N THR A 103 -12.18 -2.68 4.27
CA THR A 103 -12.88 -2.73 5.56
C THR A 103 -12.35 -3.83 6.48
N ASP A 104 -12.57 -3.66 7.79
CA ASP A 104 -12.22 -4.69 8.78
C ASP A 104 -12.99 -6.00 8.55
N ASP A 105 -14.25 -5.90 8.10
CA ASP A 105 -15.09 -7.07 7.82
C ASP A 105 -14.60 -7.89 6.63
N GLU A 106 -14.20 -7.25 5.53
CA GLU A 106 -13.54 -7.91 4.38
C GLU A 106 -12.23 -8.58 4.81
N CYS A 107 -11.40 -7.85 5.57
CA CYS A 107 -10.14 -8.36 6.07
C CYS A 107 -10.35 -9.60 6.94
N ARG A 108 -11.35 -9.58 7.83
CA ARG A 108 -11.70 -10.74 8.67
C ARG A 108 -12.20 -11.93 7.85
N ASP A 109 -13.05 -11.70 6.85
CA ASP A 109 -13.56 -12.77 5.99
C ASP A 109 -12.43 -13.44 5.19
N ILE A 110 -11.54 -12.65 4.58
CA ILE A 110 -10.37 -13.16 3.87
C ILE A 110 -9.42 -13.89 4.80
N TYR A 111 -9.12 -13.33 5.97
CA TYR A 111 -8.31 -14.00 6.99
C TYR A 111 -8.87 -15.38 7.32
N GLU A 112 -10.16 -15.47 7.66
CA GLU A 112 -10.80 -16.75 7.99
C GLU A 112 -10.73 -17.75 6.84
N LYS A 113 -10.97 -17.31 5.60
CA LYS A 113 -10.90 -18.18 4.41
C LYS A 113 -9.48 -18.70 4.19
N LEU A 114 -8.46 -17.85 4.33
CA LEU A 114 -7.05 -18.24 4.18
C LEU A 114 -6.61 -19.21 5.29
N THR A 115 -7.00 -18.97 6.55
CA THR A 115 -6.73 -19.87 7.67
C THR A 115 -7.41 -21.22 7.48
N LYS A 116 -8.69 -21.24 7.07
CA LYS A 116 -9.43 -22.48 6.74
C LYS A 116 -8.79 -23.26 5.58
N ALA A 117 -8.15 -22.56 4.64
CA ALA A 117 -7.38 -23.15 3.56
C ALA A 117 -5.98 -23.64 3.98
N GLY A 118 -5.60 -23.47 5.24
CA GLY A 118 -4.38 -24.01 5.83
C GLY A 118 -3.15 -23.11 5.74
N LEU A 119 -3.30 -21.82 5.41
CA LEU A 119 -2.20 -20.86 5.46
C LEU A 119 -1.99 -20.31 6.88
N ALA A 120 -0.73 -20.18 7.27
CA ALA A 120 -0.34 -19.39 8.45
C ALA A 120 -0.40 -17.91 8.07
N VAL A 121 -1.46 -17.24 8.55
CA VAL A 121 -1.75 -15.83 8.27
C VAL A 121 -1.95 -15.12 9.60
N ASN A 122 -1.54 -13.85 9.66
CA ASN A 122 -1.78 -12.96 10.79
C ASN A 122 -2.77 -11.85 10.37
N VAL A 123 -3.51 -11.30 11.32
CA VAL A 123 -4.28 -10.05 11.11
C VAL A 123 -3.55 -8.93 11.83
N ILE A 124 -3.34 -7.81 11.16
CA ILE A 124 -2.84 -6.60 11.81
C ILE A 124 -4.06 -5.77 12.24
N GLU A 125 -4.31 -5.78 13.54
CA GLU A 125 -5.32 -4.94 14.19
C GLU A 125 -4.63 -3.76 14.91
N ALA A 126 -5.40 -2.72 15.23
CA ALA A 126 -4.88 -1.43 15.72
C ALA A 126 -4.05 -1.51 17.03
N ASP A 127 -4.14 -2.62 17.77
CA ASP A 127 -3.44 -2.84 19.05
C ASP A 127 -2.18 -3.70 18.94
N GLN A 128 -1.87 -4.26 17.76
CA GLN A 128 -0.71 -5.13 17.59
C GLN A 128 0.57 -4.34 17.30
N SER A 129 1.57 -4.53 18.17
CA SER A 129 2.84 -3.79 18.13
C SER A 129 4.01 -4.54 17.47
N LYS A 130 3.81 -5.80 17.05
CA LYS A 130 4.88 -6.64 16.49
C LYS A 130 4.39 -7.48 15.32
N TYR A 131 5.12 -7.35 14.21
CA TYR A 131 4.95 -8.13 13.00
C TYR A 131 6.14 -9.11 12.88
N GLU A 132 5.84 -10.40 12.70
CA GLU A 132 6.85 -11.48 12.69
C GLU A 132 7.19 -12.00 11.28
N GLY A 133 6.75 -11.30 10.22
CA GLY A 133 6.90 -11.76 8.84
C GLY A 133 5.76 -12.69 8.38
N GLY A 134 5.88 -13.19 7.16
CA GLY A 134 4.88 -14.04 6.52
C GLY A 134 3.70 -13.26 5.92
N ILE A 135 2.54 -13.91 5.85
CA ILE A 135 1.33 -13.35 5.25
C ILE A 135 0.55 -12.59 6.31
N SER A 136 0.13 -11.37 6.01
CA SER A 136 -0.75 -10.60 6.88
C SER A 136 -1.91 -9.96 6.14
N VAL A 137 -3.08 -9.99 6.75
CA VAL A 137 -4.26 -9.28 6.29
C VAL A 137 -4.37 -7.97 7.06
N VAL A 138 -4.52 -6.86 6.34
CA VAL A 138 -4.43 -5.51 6.91
C VAL A 138 -5.49 -4.61 6.27
N PRO A 139 -6.31 -3.90 7.06
CA PRO A 139 -7.18 -2.89 6.48
C PRO A 139 -6.36 -1.67 6.02
N VAL A 140 -6.77 -1.04 4.92
CA VAL A 140 -6.00 0.04 4.26
C VAL A 140 -5.58 1.18 5.19
N TYR A 141 -6.42 1.56 6.15
CA TYR A 141 -6.13 2.65 7.09
C TYR A 141 -5.02 2.31 8.10
N LEU A 142 -4.76 1.02 8.36
CA LEU A 142 -3.65 0.54 9.20
C LEU A 142 -2.37 0.26 8.40
N ALA A 143 -2.45 0.20 7.07
CA ALA A 143 -1.28 -0.02 6.23
C ALA A 143 -0.30 1.17 6.24
N LYS A 144 -0.74 2.36 6.68
CA LYS A 144 0.08 3.57 6.71
C LYS A 144 1.30 3.40 7.63
N GLY A 145 2.49 3.52 7.04
CA GLY A 145 3.76 3.38 7.76
C GLY A 145 4.27 1.94 7.87
N LEU A 146 3.54 0.97 7.31
CA LEU A 146 4.01 -0.40 7.16
C LEU A 146 4.69 -0.60 5.80
N GLU A 147 5.64 -1.52 5.74
CA GLU A 147 6.35 -1.90 4.51
C GLU A 147 6.36 -3.41 4.37
N PHE A 148 6.14 -3.89 3.15
CA PHE A 148 6.10 -5.30 2.79
C PHE A 148 6.86 -5.53 1.47
N ASP A 149 7.42 -6.73 1.30
CA ASP A 149 8.13 -7.13 0.08
C ASP A 149 7.16 -7.35 -1.08
N ALA A 150 5.95 -7.83 -0.78
CA ALA A 150 4.86 -7.97 -1.74
C ALA A 150 3.51 -7.56 -1.12
N VAL A 151 2.63 -6.99 -1.95
CA VAL A 151 1.30 -6.52 -1.54
C VAL A 151 0.26 -6.98 -2.57
N LEU A 152 -0.84 -7.53 -2.09
CA LEU A 152 -2.05 -7.79 -2.85
C LEU A 152 -3.11 -6.79 -2.36
N LEU A 153 -3.66 -5.99 -3.28
CA LEU A 153 -4.84 -5.17 -3.01
C LEU A 153 -6.06 -5.95 -3.49
N ILE A 154 -7.08 -6.10 -2.64
CA ILE A 154 -8.33 -6.78 -2.94
C ILE A 154 -9.48 -5.76 -3.06
N ASP A 155 -10.55 -6.13 -3.77
CA ASP A 155 -11.78 -5.33 -3.89
C ASP A 155 -11.51 -3.83 -4.24
N VAL A 156 -10.65 -3.65 -5.25
CA VAL A 156 -10.18 -2.34 -5.73
C VAL A 156 -11.11 -1.69 -6.76
N ASP A 157 -12.27 -2.27 -7.00
CA ASP A 157 -13.36 -1.69 -7.78
C ASP A 157 -14.29 -0.82 -6.92
N GLU A 158 -15.37 -0.33 -7.52
CA GLU A 158 -16.34 0.57 -6.89
C GLU A 158 -17.39 -0.16 -6.01
N GLU A 159 -17.45 -1.50 -6.07
CA GLU A 159 -18.44 -2.31 -5.34
C GLU A 159 -18.07 -2.58 -3.87
#